data_AF-Q6VXQ0-F1
#
_entry.id   AF-Q6VXQ0-F1
#
_cell.length_a   1.000
_cell.length_b   1.000
_cell.length_c   1.000
_cell.angle_alpha   90.00
_cell.angle_beta   90.00
_cell.angle_gamma   90.00
#
_symmetry.space_group_name_H-M   'P 1'
#
loop_
_entity.id
_entity.type
_entity.pdbx_description
1 polymer ?
#
loop_
_entity_poly.entity_id
_entity_poly.type
_entity_poly.pdbx_seq_one_letter_code
_entity_poly.pdbx_strand_id
1 'polypeptide(L)' 'NVAAGANPLGLKRGIEKAVEAVTSALLASAKEIDTKEQIAATAGISAGDQSIGDLIAEAMD' A
#
# COMPACT_ATOMS: atom_id res chain seq x y z
N ASN A 1 -20.28 17.74 9.53
CA ASN A 1 -20.23 17.03 10.84
C ASN A 1 -19.88 17.95 12.01
N VAL A 2 -18.78 18.72 11.99
CA VAL A 2 -18.50 19.71 13.05
C VAL A 2 -19.51 20.87 13.06
N ALA A 3 -19.88 21.41 11.90
CA ALA A 3 -20.94 22.41 11.76
C ALA A 3 -22.35 21.91 12.20
N ALA A 4 -22.52 20.58 12.32
CA ALA A 4 -23.74 19.94 12.81
C ALA A 4 -23.70 19.61 14.32
N GLY A 5 -22.69 20.12 15.05
CA GLY A 5 -22.54 19.93 16.50
C GLY A 5 -21.66 18.75 16.92
N ALA A 6 -21.01 18.04 15.98
CA ALA A 6 -20.07 16.98 16.36
C ALA A 6 -18.80 17.58 16.99
N ASN A 7 -18.38 17.01 18.13
CA ASN A 7 -17.16 17.42 18.82
C ASN A 7 -15.92 17.17 17.92
N PRO A 8 -15.16 18.21 17.53
CA PRO A 8 -13.98 18.07 16.65
C PRO A 8 -12.94 17.10 17.18
N LEU A 9 -12.74 17.05 18.50
CA LEU A 9 -11.76 16.17 19.13
C LEU A 9 -12.23 14.70 19.11
N GLY A 10 -13.54 14.48 19.26
CA GLY A 10 -14.15 13.15 19.09
C GLY A 10 -14.03 12.65 17.65
N LEU A 11 -14.26 13.54 16.67
CA LEU A 11 -14.10 13.23 15.26
C LEU A 11 -12.65 12.87 14.91
N LYS A 12 -11.67 13.66 15.38
CA LYS A 12 -10.24 13.36 15.18
C LYS A 12 -9.88 11.96 15.71
N ARG A 13 -10.27 11.64 16.95
CA ARG A 13 -10.02 10.32 17.55
C ARG A 13 -10.67 9.18 16.77
N GLY A 14 -11.89 9.40 16.26
CA GLY A 14 -12.57 8.42 15.41
C GLY A 14 -11.83 8.18 14.09
N ILE A 15 -11.34 9.26 13.46
CA ILE A 15 -10.53 9.18 12.24
C ILE A 15 -9.22 8.42 12.50
N GLU A 16 -8.51 8.74 13.57
CA GLU A 16 -7.26 8.06 13.94
C GLU A 16 -7.46 6.55 14.09
N LYS A 17 -8.48 6.13 14.86
CA LYS A 17 -8.83 4.71 15.02
C LYS A 17 -9.21 4.03 13.71
N ALA A 18 -9.95 4.73 12.85
CA ALA A 18 -10.34 4.19 11.55
C ALA A 18 -9.11 4.02 10.64
N VAL A 19 -8.21 5.01 10.61
CA VAL A 19 -6.96 4.95 9.84
C VAL A 19 -6.10 3.77 10.32
N GLU A 20 -5.92 3.62 11.63
CA GLU A 20 -5.18 2.48 12.19
C GLU A 20 -5.79 1.14 11.76
N ALA A 21 -7.10 0.96 11.97
CA ALA A 21 -7.79 -0.29 11.65
C ALA A 21 -7.70 -0.65 10.16
N VAL A 22 -7.92 0.34 9.28
CA VAL A 22 -7.83 0.14 7.83
C VAL A 22 -6.40 -0.15 7.40
N THR A 23 -5.41 0.55 7.96
CA THR A 23 -4.00 0.33 7.63
C THR A 23 -3.57 -1.09 8.01
N SER A 24 -3.95 -1.56 9.21
CA SER A 24 -3.68 -2.94 9.65
C SER A 24 -4.33 -3.98 8.74
N ALA A 25 -5.58 -3.77 8.32
CA ALA A 25 -6.27 -4.68 7.42
C ALA A 25 -5.65 -4.72 6.01
N LEU A 26 -5.22 -3.57 5.49
CA LEU A 26 -4.54 -3.48 4.19
C LEU A 26 -3.20 -4.21 4.22
N LEU A 27 -2.39 -3.99 5.26
CA LEU A 27 -1.11 -4.70 5.41
C LEU A 27 -1.30 -6.21 5.58
N ALA A 28 -2.30 -6.64 6.35
CA ALA A 28 -2.61 -8.06 6.53
C ALA A 28 -3.10 -8.76 5.25
N SER A 29 -3.59 -8.00 4.27
CA SER A 29 -4.05 -8.52 2.97
C SER A 29 -3.05 -8.29 1.84
N ALA A 30 -1.94 -7.61 2.10
CA ALA A 30 -0.87 -7.41 1.13
C ALA A 30 -0.23 -8.76 0.79
N LYS A 31 0.09 -8.96 -0.48
CA LYS A 31 0.83 -10.13 -0.94
C LYS A 31 2.32 -9.83 -0.82
N GLU A 32 3.05 -10.68 -0.12
CA GLU A 32 4.51 -10.61 -0.09
C GLU A 32 5.09 -10.92 -1.47
N ILE A 33 6.20 -10.23 -1.79
CA ILE A 33 6.90 -10.28 -3.06
C ILE A 33 8.35 -10.65 -2.71
N ASP A 34 8.67 -11.93 -2.86
CA ASP A 34 9.96 -12.49 -2.42
C ASP A 34 10.75 -13.11 -3.56
N THR A 35 10.08 -13.51 -4.65
CA THR A 35 10.77 -14.12 -5.79
C THR A 35 11.16 -13.09 -6.83
N LYS A 36 12.28 -13.35 -7.51
CA LYS A 36 12.76 -12.54 -8.63
C LYS A 36 11.69 -12.33 -9.69
N GLU A 37 10.90 -13.36 -9.99
CA GLU A 37 9.80 -13.28 -10.98
C GLU A 37 8.70 -12.33 -10.52
N GLN A 38 8.36 -12.32 -9.23
CA GLN A 38 7.35 -11.41 -8.68
C GLN A 38 7.85 -9.95 -8.70
N ILE A 39 9.14 -9.74 -8.42
CA ILE A 39 9.80 -8.43 -8.53
C ILE A 39 9.77 -7.96 -9.98
N ALA A 40 10.20 -8.82 -10.91
CA ALA A 40 10.24 -8.52 -12.35
C ALA A 40 8.85 -8.18 -12.90
N ALA A 41 7.82 -8.96 -12.53
CA ALA A 41 6.45 -8.71 -12.95
C ALA A 41 5.92 -7.37 -12.41
N THR A 42 6.16 -7.07 -11.12
CA THR A 42 5.69 -5.83 -10.49
C THR A 42 6.38 -4.60 -11.09
N ALA A 43 7.70 -4.68 -11.29
CA ALA A 43 8.49 -3.63 -11.91
C ALA A 43 8.12 -3.45 -13.39
N GLY A 44 7.92 -4.55 -14.12
CA GLY A 44 7.52 -4.52 -15.54
C GLY A 44 6.14 -3.92 -15.76
N ILE A 45 5.16 -4.24 -14.90
CA ILE A 45 3.83 -3.60 -14.92
C ILE A 45 3.95 -2.10 -14.66
N SER A 46 4.79 -1.70 -13.69
CA SER A 46 4.98 -0.29 -13.32
C SER A 46 5.68 0.52 -14.42
N ALA A 47 6.63 -0.10 -15.11
CA ALA A 47 7.36 0.50 -16.23
C ALA A 47 6.62 0.41 -17.57
N GLY A 48 5.61 -0.47 -17.68
CA GLY A 48 4.95 -0.81 -18.94
C GLY A 48 5.83 -1.61 -19.92
N ASP A 49 6.96 -2.15 -19.44
CA ASP A 49 7.95 -2.87 -20.24
C ASP A 49 8.57 -4.02 -19.40
N GLN A 50 8.41 -5.25 -19.89
CA GLN A 50 8.91 -6.45 -19.21
C GLN A 50 10.43 -6.48 -19.13
N SER A 51 11.15 -6.00 -20.16
CA SER A 51 12.61 -6.02 -20.17
C SER A 51 13.21 -5.11 -19.10
N ILE A 52 12.54 -3.99 -18.79
CA ILE A 52 12.90 -3.10 -17.68
C ILE A 52 12.64 -3.79 -16.34
N GLY A 53 11.51 -4.47 -16.22
CA GLY A 53 11.18 -5.26 -15.02
C GLY A 53 12.22 -6.34 -14.74
N ASP A 54 12.60 -7.11 -15.75
CA ASP A 54 13.60 -8.17 -15.65
C ASP A 54 14.98 -7.59 -15.27
N LEU A 55 15.37 -6.45 -15.85
CA LEU A 55 16.62 -5.76 -15.51
C LEU A 55 16.64 -5.29 -14.05
N ILE A 56 15.52 -4.76 -13.54
CA ILE A 56 15.40 -4.34 -12.14
C ILE A 56 15.50 -5.56 -11.22
N ALA A 57 14.83 -6.66 -11.55
CA ALA A 57 14.87 -7.87 -10.74
C ALA A 57 16.27 -8.50 -10.72
N GLU A 58 16.99 -8.49 -11.84
CA GLU A 58 18.42 -8.89 -11.89
C GLU A 58 19.30 -8.00 -11.02
N ALA A 59 19.03 -6.71 -10.93
CA ALA A 59 19.80 -5.78 -10.12
C ALA A 59 19.50 -5.85 -8.61
N MET A 60 18.37 -6.47 -8.22
CA MET A 60 17.97 -6.64 -6.82
C MET A 60 18.41 -7.97 -6.21
N ASP A 61 18.79 -8.95 -7.04
CA ASP A 61 19.44 -10.22 -6.65
C ASP A 61 20.89 -9.99 -6.17
#